data_AF-A0A395LLJ8-F1
#
_entry.id   AF-A0A395LLJ8-F1
#
_cell.length_a   1.000
_cell.length_b   1.000
_cell.length_c   1.000
_cell.angle_alpha   90.00
_cell.angle_beta   90.00
_cell.angle_gamma   90.00
#
_symmetry.space_group_name_H-M   'P 1'
#
loop_
_entity.id
_entity.type
_entity.pdbx_description
1 polymer ?
#
loop_
_entity_poly.entity_id
_entity_poly.type
_entity_poly.pdbx_seq_one_letter_code
_entity_poly.pdbx_strand_id
1 'polypeptide(L)'
;MLPEFAVTDPFSSTYREGRSRFCAAAHAAGGTIESFVMPDRAGPVGEELAIDAVRFGAADAQRLLLTSCGLHGLEAAGGSAAMVNWLMQGGASRLPDGVAVVLVHPLNPFGWAYASRGNEDGIDLNRNALDWSAPIPTNLAYETLHPIVIANEPDTAGLAAFSGAFAALARQHGMEWALGAVASGQYAFPDGLSFGGAEQAWSTQVAKEIAEKHKPNRGRTLILDWHTGIGPWAEPFFILDAARDSADHRLVSSWWPDRSIHCDDVVEGASIAYRGVLADRLRREIEEHEGGKALSLTVEWGTYDIDRMVEALLMDNWLRHRAGGAPERQDWIREQLIERFIPSDPRWRDAVIEGSEAIFEDAILAVSSWH
;
A
#
# COMPACT_ATOMS: atom_id res chain seq x y z
N MET A 1 -20.18 -34.46 2.88
CA MET A 1 -19.81 -33.76 4.12
C MET A 1 -18.31 -33.57 4.05
N LEU A 2 -17.87 -32.43 3.52
CA LEU A 2 -16.45 -32.11 3.48
C LEU A 2 -16.02 -31.76 4.92
N PRO A 3 -14.80 -32.10 5.35
CA PRO A 3 -14.33 -31.75 6.68
C PRO A 3 -14.33 -30.23 6.80
N GLU A 4 -14.83 -29.74 7.93
CA GLU A 4 -14.71 -28.37 8.39
C GLU A 4 -13.20 -28.10 8.62
N PHE A 5 -12.49 -27.66 7.58
CA PHE A 5 -11.12 -27.22 7.71
C PHE A 5 -11.17 -25.89 8.47
N ALA A 6 -10.68 -25.92 9.71
CA ALA A 6 -10.40 -24.72 10.48
C ALA A 6 -9.68 -23.71 9.58
N VAL A 7 -10.14 -22.46 9.60
CA VAL A 7 -9.58 -21.32 8.87
C VAL A 7 -8.08 -21.27 9.17
N THR A 8 -7.27 -21.69 8.20
CA THR A 8 -5.83 -21.51 8.27
C THR A 8 -5.56 -20.02 8.13
N ASP A 9 -4.93 -19.39 9.13
CA ASP A 9 -4.50 -17.99 9.09
C ASP A 9 -3.88 -17.66 7.71
N PRO A 10 -4.56 -16.83 6.87
CA PRO A 10 -4.10 -16.54 5.53
C PRO A 10 -2.87 -15.61 5.51
N PHE A 11 -2.47 -15.03 6.65
CA PHE A 11 -1.24 -14.25 6.75
C PHE A 11 -0.01 -15.09 6.47
N SER A 12 0.96 -14.44 5.83
CA SER A 12 2.25 -15.03 5.51
C SER A 12 3.35 -14.32 6.27
N SER A 13 4.28 -15.10 6.80
CA SER A 13 5.43 -14.62 7.58
C SER A 13 6.53 -14.02 6.70
N THR A 14 6.56 -14.39 5.41
CA THR A 14 7.58 -13.96 4.44
C THR A 14 6.97 -13.71 3.07
N TYR A 15 7.65 -12.92 2.25
CA TYR A 15 7.31 -12.73 0.84
C TYR A 15 7.18 -14.06 0.09
N ARG A 16 8.16 -14.98 0.25
CA ARG A 16 8.17 -16.29 -0.41
C ARG A 16 6.92 -17.09 -0.10
N GLU A 17 6.51 -17.13 1.16
CA GLU A 17 5.28 -17.78 1.58
C GLU A 17 4.04 -17.09 0.98
N GLY A 18 3.98 -15.76 1.07
CA GLY A 18 2.88 -14.96 0.54
C GLY A 18 2.67 -15.16 -0.96
N ARG A 19 3.74 -15.06 -1.75
CA ARG A 19 3.72 -15.31 -3.20
C ARG A 19 3.26 -16.73 -3.50
N SER A 20 3.82 -17.73 -2.80
CA SER A 20 3.43 -19.13 -3.01
C SER A 20 1.95 -19.36 -2.73
N ARG A 21 1.41 -18.77 -1.66
CA ARG A 21 -0.01 -18.91 -1.29
C ARG A 21 -0.92 -18.19 -2.28
N PHE A 22 -0.59 -16.96 -2.66
CA PHE A 22 -1.32 -16.20 -3.69
C PHE A 22 -1.38 -16.96 -5.01
N CYS A 23 -0.23 -17.40 -5.53
CA CYS A 23 -0.19 -18.12 -6.79
C CYS A 23 -0.95 -19.46 -6.73
N ALA A 24 -0.86 -20.20 -5.61
CA ALA A 24 -1.62 -21.42 -5.43
C ALA A 24 -3.14 -21.16 -5.41
N ALA A 25 -3.60 -20.15 -4.66
CA ALA A 25 -5.01 -19.79 -4.59
C ALA A 25 -5.54 -19.27 -5.94
N ALA A 26 -4.76 -18.45 -6.65
CA ALA A 26 -5.11 -17.93 -7.97
C ALA A 26 -5.26 -19.05 -9.00
N HIS A 27 -4.32 -20.01 -9.03
CA HIS A 27 -4.43 -21.20 -9.89
C HIS A 27 -5.64 -22.07 -9.52
N ALA A 28 -5.89 -22.29 -8.23
CA ALA A 28 -7.04 -23.08 -7.77
C ALA A 28 -8.39 -22.42 -8.15
N ALA A 29 -8.43 -21.10 -8.21
CA ALA A 29 -9.56 -20.33 -8.71
C ALA A 29 -9.67 -20.29 -10.25
N GLY A 30 -8.78 -20.96 -10.98
CA GLY A 30 -8.76 -21.01 -12.45
C GLY A 30 -8.12 -19.78 -13.11
N GLY A 31 -7.41 -18.96 -12.34
CA GLY A 31 -6.72 -17.78 -12.85
C GLY A 31 -5.45 -18.13 -13.64
N THR A 32 -5.17 -17.34 -14.67
CA THR A 32 -3.86 -17.35 -15.37
C THR A 32 -3.01 -16.22 -14.82
N ILE A 33 -1.88 -16.58 -14.21
CA ILE A 33 -0.96 -15.62 -13.58
C ILE A 33 0.01 -15.09 -14.62
N GLU A 34 0.17 -13.78 -14.64
CA GLU A 34 1.25 -13.09 -15.31
C GLU A 34 2.26 -12.59 -14.28
N SER A 35 3.51 -13.02 -14.41
CA SER A 35 4.59 -12.68 -13.48
C SER A 35 5.57 -11.72 -14.14
N PHE A 36 5.75 -10.55 -13.54
CA PHE A 36 6.77 -9.57 -13.90
C PHE A 36 7.95 -9.73 -12.96
N VAL A 37 8.99 -10.42 -13.40
CA VAL A 37 10.18 -10.70 -12.58
C VAL A 37 11.05 -9.44 -12.48
N MET A 38 11.46 -9.11 -11.26
CA MET A 38 12.37 -8.00 -10.97
C MET A 38 13.75 -8.28 -11.58
N PRO A 39 14.28 -7.40 -12.44
CA PRO A 39 15.60 -7.58 -13.04
C PRO A 39 16.72 -7.56 -12.01
N ASP A 40 17.70 -8.46 -12.16
CA ASP A 40 18.99 -8.43 -11.46
C ASP A 40 18.91 -8.30 -9.92
N ARG A 41 17.83 -8.82 -9.32
CA ARG A 41 17.61 -8.86 -7.86
C ARG A 41 17.02 -10.20 -7.45
N ALA A 42 17.32 -10.62 -6.23
CA ALA A 42 16.75 -11.79 -5.59
C ALA A 42 16.40 -11.45 -4.15
N GLY A 43 15.49 -12.22 -3.56
CA GLY A 43 15.17 -12.10 -2.14
C GLY A 43 16.33 -12.53 -1.23
N PRO A 44 16.21 -12.30 0.08
CA PRO A 44 17.28 -12.59 1.05
C PRO A 44 17.66 -14.07 1.12
N VAL A 45 16.77 -14.98 0.69
CA VAL A 45 17.01 -16.43 0.62
C VAL A 45 17.15 -16.93 -0.83
N GLY A 46 17.45 -16.03 -1.77
CA GLY A 46 17.73 -16.32 -3.18
C GLY A 46 16.49 -16.59 -4.03
N GLU A 47 15.28 -16.30 -3.53
CA GLU A 47 14.03 -16.42 -4.28
C GLU A 47 13.91 -15.35 -5.37
N GLU A 48 13.17 -15.71 -6.42
CA GLU A 48 12.73 -14.75 -7.43
C GLU A 48 11.73 -13.75 -6.84
N LEU A 49 12.00 -12.47 -7.08
CA LEU A 49 11.11 -11.36 -6.75
C LEU A 49 10.30 -11.00 -7.99
N ALA A 50 8.98 -10.96 -7.87
CA ALA A 50 8.07 -10.62 -8.96
C ALA A 50 6.81 -9.92 -8.46
N ILE A 51 6.24 -9.11 -9.35
CA ILE A 51 4.86 -8.64 -9.26
C ILE A 51 4.01 -9.64 -10.06
N ASP A 52 3.07 -10.29 -9.41
CA ASP A 52 2.16 -11.27 -10.01
C ASP A 52 0.77 -10.63 -10.19
N ALA A 53 0.23 -10.70 -11.41
CA ALA A 53 -1.09 -10.20 -11.75
C ALA A 53 -2.01 -11.34 -12.22
N VAL A 54 -3.27 -11.33 -11.78
CA VAL A 54 -4.29 -12.28 -12.25
C VAL A 54 -5.61 -11.57 -12.49
N ARG A 55 -6.28 -11.91 -13.61
CA ARG A 55 -7.61 -11.40 -13.98
C ARG A 55 -8.66 -12.49 -13.84
N PHE A 56 -9.80 -12.11 -13.26
CA PHE A 56 -11.03 -12.88 -13.27
C PHE A 56 -12.16 -12.07 -13.93
N GLY A 57 -13.12 -12.76 -14.53
CA GLY A 57 -14.20 -12.14 -15.31
C GLY A 57 -13.86 -11.96 -16.80
N ALA A 58 -14.82 -11.45 -17.57
CA ALA A 58 -14.69 -11.34 -19.01
C ALA A 58 -13.59 -10.33 -19.43
N ALA A 59 -12.91 -10.60 -20.54
CA ALA A 59 -11.87 -9.73 -21.07
C ALA A 59 -12.43 -8.36 -21.52
N ASP A 60 -13.68 -8.32 -21.95
CA ASP A 60 -14.42 -7.14 -22.41
C ASP A 60 -15.33 -6.53 -21.33
N ALA A 61 -15.21 -6.97 -20.08
CA ALA A 61 -15.92 -6.39 -18.94
C ALA A 61 -15.71 -4.86 -18.89
N GLN A 62 -16.81 -4.13 -18.77
CA GLN A 62 -16.81 -2.65 -18.77
C GLN A 62 -16.58 -2.07 -17.36
N ARG A 63 -16.53 -2.95 -16.35
CA ARG A 63 -16.42 -2.59 -14.94
C ARG A 63 -15.28 -3.39 -14.33
N LEU A 64 -14.32 -2.69 -13.77
CA LEU A 64 -13.08 -3.28 -13.27
C LEU A 64 -12.87 -2.89 -11.80
N LEU A 65 -12.64 -3.88 -10.96
CA LEU A 65 -11.95 -3.69 -9.69
C LEU A 65 -10.49 -4.05 -9.90
N LEU A 66 -9.61 -3.06 -9.94
CA LEU A 66 -8.16 -3.25 -9.94
C LEU A 66 -7.69 -3.13 -8.49
N THR A 67 -7.20 -4.21 -7.90
CA THR A 67 -6.74 -4.17 -6.52
C THR A 67 -5.29 -4.60 -6.38
N SER A 68 -4.58 -3.90 -5.50
CA SER A 68 -3.16 -4.11 -5.25
C SER A 68 -2.86 -4.14 -3.76
N CYS A 69 -1.74 -4.77 -3.41
CA CYS A 69 -1.18 -4.67 -2.07
C CYS A 69 0.33 -4.45 -2.15
N GLY A 70 0.91 -4.03 -1.02
CA GLY A 70 2.36 -3.99 -0.89
C GLY A 70 3.01 -2.92 -1.74
N LEU A 71 2.34 -1.79 -1.97
CA LEU A 71 2.98 -0.59 -2.51
C LEU A 71 4.12 -0.16 -1.58
N HIS A 72 3.85 -0.19 -0.27
CA HIS A 72 4.86 -0.26 0.77
C HIS A 72 5.12 -1.73 1.11
N GLY A 73 6.38 -2.18 1.03
CA GLY A 73 6.70 -3.60 1.09
C GLY A 73 6.21 -4.31 2.36
N LEU A 74 6.44 -3.71 3.53
CA LEU A 74 6.00 -4.26 4.83
C LEU A 74 4.47 -4.34 4.99
N GLU A 75 3.71 -3.55 4.24
CA GLU A 75 2.25 -3.52 4.35
C GLU A 75 1.58 -4.60 3.46
N ALA A 76 2.39 -5.31 2.66
CA ALA A 76 1.91 -6.31 1.73
C ALA A 76 1.19 -7.48 2.41
N ALA A 77 1.55 -7.85 3.64
CA ALA A 77 1.05 -9.06 4.29
C ALA A 77 -0.47 -9.03 4.53
N GLY A 78 -1.02 -7.89 4.96
CA GLY A 78 -2.46 -7.72 5.18
C GLY A 78 -3.25 -7.84 3.88
N GLY A 79 -2.89 -7.07 2.86
CA GLY A 79 -3.53 -7.13 1.54
C GLY A 79 -3.35 -8.49 0.84
N SER A 80 -2.18 -9.12 1.00
CA SER A 80 -1.96 -10.48 0.50
C SER A 80 -2.90 -11.49 1.17
N ALA A 81 -3.09 -11.39 2.48
CA ALA A 81 -3.96 -12.30 3.21
C ALA A 81 -5.43 -12.09 2.80
N ALA A 82 -5.85 -10.84 2.61
CA ALA A 82 -7.15 -10.48 2.05
C ALA A 82 -7.40 -11.10 0.67
N MET A 83 -6.45 -10.95 -0.27
CA MET A 83 -6.55 -11.53 -1.61
C MET A 83 -6.61 -13.06 -1.58
N VAL A 84 -5.74 -13.70 -0.79
CA VAL A 84 -5.73 -15.16 -0.63
C VAL A 84 -7.06 -15.65 -0.04
N ASN A 85 -7.58 -15.01 1.01
CA ASN A 85 -8.88 -15.37 1.59
C ASN A 85 -9.99 -15.24 0.54
N TRP A 86 -10.09 -14.11 -0.15
CA TRP A 86 -11.10 -13.89 -1.19
C TRP A 86 -11.08 -14.97 -2.28
N LEU A 87 -9.88 -15.35 -2.74
CA LEU A 87 -9.71 -16.44 -3.72
C LEU A 87 -10.17 -17.79 -3.15
N MET A 88 -9.75 -18.13 -1.94
CA MET A 88 -10.07 -19.40 -1.28
C MET A 88 -11.55 -19.54 -0.95
N GLN A 89 -12.24 -18.43 -0.62
CA GLN A 89 -13.68 -18.42 -0.43
C GLN A 89 -14.45 -18.50 -1.75
N GLY A 90 -13.78 -18.49 -2.91
CA GLY A 90 -14.41 -18.59 -4.23
C GLY A 90 -14.90 -17.26 -4.79
N GLY A 91 -14.33 -16.13 -4.37
CA GLY A 91 -14.75 -14.80 -4.83
C GLY A 91 -14.73 -14.66 -6.35
N ALA A 92 -13.75 -15.27 -7.02
CA ALA A 92 -13.62 -15.30 -8.47
C ALA A 92 -14.82 -15.94 -9.20
N SER A 93 -15.46 -16.95 -8.61
CA SER A 93 -16.61 -17.63 -9.23
C SER A 93 -17.95 -16.94 -8.97
N ARG A 94 -17.96 -15.89 -8.12
CA ARG A 94 -19.14 -15.11 -7.74
C ARG A 94 -19.24 -13.75 -8.44
N LEU A 95 -18.38 -13.47 -9.42
CA LEU A 95 -18.38 -12.17 -10.10
C LEU A 95 -19.69 -11.94 -10.86
N PRO A 96 -20.33 -10.76 -10.71
CA PRO A 96 -21.46 -10.37 -11.55
C PRO A 96 -21.09 -10.26 -13.03
N ASP A 97 -22.09 -10.41 -13.90
CA ASP A 97 -21.91 -10.23 -15.34
C ASP A 97 -21.36 -8.83 -15.68
N GLY A 98 -20.37 -8.77 -16.55
CA GLY A 98 -19.74 -7.54 -16.99
C GLY A 98 -18.81 -6.87 -15.98
N VAL A 99 -18.49 -7.55 -14.86
CA VAL A 99 -17.46 -7.15 -13.90
C VAL A 99 -16.22 -8.03 -14.07
N ALA A 100 -15.04 -7.41 -14.01
CA ALA A 100 -13.76 -8.08 -13.88
C ALA A 100 -13.05 -7.63 -12.61
N VAL A 101 -12.24 -8.52 -12.06
CA VAL A 101 -11.32 -8.22 -10.94
C VAL A 101 -9.91 -8.52 -11.40
N VAL A 102 -8.99 -7.61 -11.13
CA VAL A 102 -7.55 -7.82 -11.32
C VAL A 102 -6.87 -7.68 -9.96
N LEU A 103 -6.19 -8.73 -9.53
CA LEU A 103 -5.39 -8.74 -8.31
C LEU A 103 -3.92 -8.55 -8.69
N VAL A 104 -3.21 -7.64 -8.02
CA VAL A 104 -1.78 -7.36 -8.21
C VAL A 104 -1.03 -7.59 -6.89
N HIS A 105 -0.12 -8.56 -6.87
CA HIS A 105 0.50 -9.09 -5.66
C HIS A 105 2.03 -9.27 -5.79
N PRO A 106 2.79 -8.79 -4.80
CA PRO A 106 2.71 -7.42 -4.29
C PRO A 106 3.32 -6.43 -5.31
N LEU A 107 3.05 -5.14 -5.19
CA LEU A 107 3.69 -4.11 -6.02
C LEU A 107 5.19 -3.89 -5.69
N ASN A 108 5.60 -4.13 -4.45
CA ASN A 108 6.98 -4.01 -3.99
C ASN A 108 7.50 -5.35 -3.43
N PRO A 109 7.82 -6.33 -4.30
CA PRO A 109 8.30 -7.63 -3.86
C PRO A 109 9.64 -7.54 -3.11
N PHE A 110 10.51 -6.59 -3.47
CA PHE A 110 11.77 -6.35 -2.75
C PHE A 110 11.50 -5.88 -1.32
N GLY A 111 10.69 -4.82 -1.16
CA GLY A 111 10.39 -4.26 0.15
C GLY A 111 9.79 -5.31 1.08
N TRP A 112 8.86 -6.14 0.60
CA TRP A 112 8.31 -7.21 1.44
C TRP A 112 9.36 -8.27 1.79
N ALA A 113 10.15 -8.73 0.81
CA ALA A 113 11.17 -9.76 1.04
C ALA A 113 12.25 -9.30 2.03
N TYR A 114 12.64 -8.03 2.00
CA TYR A 114 13.67 -7.45 2.87
C TYR A 114 13.12 -6.78 4.13
N ALA A 115 11.82 -6.91 4.40
CA ALA A 115 11.15 -6.27 5.53
C ALA A 115 11.40 -4.75 5.59
N SER A 116 11.16 -4.07 4.46
CA SER A 116 11.30 -2.63 4.30
C SER A 116 10.07 -1.99 3.66
N ARG A 117 9.86 -0.71 3.92
CA ARG A 117 8.79 0.07 3.28
C ARG A 117 9.12 0.36 1.82
N GLY A 118 10.35 0.82 1.57
CA GLY A 118 10.84 1.22 0.23
C GLY A 118 11.25 0.03 -0.65
N ASN A 119 11.44 0.29 -1.94
CA ASN A 119 11.91 -0.72 -2.90
C ASN A 119 13.43 -0.99 -2.77
N GLU A 120 14.02 -1.67 -3.76
CA GLU A 120 15.45 -1.98 -3.88
C GLU A 120 16.37 -0.75 -3.78
N ASP A 121 15.91 0.42 -4.20
CA ASP A 121 16.68 1.67 -4.23
C ASP A 121 16.31 2.63 -3.09
N GLY A 122 15.46 2.19 -2.15
CA GLY A 122 14.98 3.02 -1.03
C GLY A 122 13.85 3.95 -1.42
N ILE A 123 13.26 3.74 -2.58
CA ILE A 123 12.18 4.56 -3.11
C ILE A 123 10.88 4.18 -2.40
N ASP A 124 10.20 5.19 -1.86
CA ASP A 124 8.78 5.14 -1.54
C ASP A 124 8.01 5.17 -2.86
N LEU A 125 7.51 4.00 -3.28
CA LEU A 125 6.80 3.86 -4.55
C LEU A 125 5.53 4.71 -4.61
N ASN A 126 4.94 5.05 -3.47
CA ASN A 126 3.79 5.95 -3.40
C ASN A 126 4.20 7.43 -3.53
N ARG A 127 5.48 7.72 -3.75
CA ARG A 127 6.01 9.03 -4.14
C ARG A 127 6.70 9.01 -5.50
N ASN A 128 6.82 7.85 -6.16
CA ASN A 128 7.58 7.73 -7.39
C ASN A 128 6.78 8.06 -8.67
N ALA A 129 5.45 8.08 -8.62
CA ALA A 129 4.59 8.21 -9.79
C ALA A 129 4.43 9.65 -10.32
N LEU A 130 5.51 10.44 -10.27
CA LEU A 130 5.58 11.78 -10.83
C LEU A 130 5.47 11.78 -12.37
N ASP A 131 5.12 12.95 -12.91
CA ASP A 131 5.55 13.29 -14.26
C ASP A 131 7.04 13.66 -14.23
N TRP A 132 7.89 12.70 -14.56
CA TRP A 132 9.35 12.85 -14.57
C TRP A 132 9.87 13.81 -15.66
N SER A 133 9.00 14.31 -16.55
CA SER A 133 9.33 15.38 -17.50
C SER A 133 9.15 16.79 -16.93
N ALA A 134 8.43 16.92 -15.81
CA ALA A 134 8.20 18.19 -15.13
C ALA A 134 9.30 18.49 -14.08
N PRO A 135 9.42 19.74 -13.59
CA PRO A 135 10.32 20.06 -12.49
C PRO A 135 10.04 19.22 -11.25
N ILE A 136 11.10 18.64 -10.68
CA ILE A 136 11.01 17.80 -9.48
C ILE A 136 10.58 18.67 -8.27
N PRO A 137 9.53 18.25 -7.52
CA PRO A 137 9.04 19.03 -6.39
C PRO A 137 10.03 18.99 -5.21
N THR A 138 10.10 20.10 -4.48
CA THR A 138 10.92 20.24 -3.27
C THR A 138 10.06 20.10 -2.01
N ASN A 139 10.58 19.43 -0.99
CA ASN A 139 9.98 19.37 0.35
C ASN A 139 10.89 20.05 1.37
N LEU A 140 10.75 21.38 1.49
CA LEU A 140 11.55 22.19 2.40
C LEU A 140 11.33 21.81 3.87
N ALA A 141 10.16 21.27 4.21
CA ALA A 141 9.88 20.79 5.56
C ALA A 141 10.75 19.56 5.89
N TYR A 142 10.92 18.66 4.92
CA TYR A 142 11.81 17.52 5.06
C TYR A 142 13.29 17.92 5.19
N GLU A 143 13.75 18.98 4.54
CA GLU A 143 15.13 19.50 4.73
C GLU A 143 15.43 19.84 6.20
N THR A 144 14.41 20.26 6.96
CA THR A 144 14.54 20.54 8.40
C THR A 144 14.51 19.26 9.23
N LEU A 145 13.71 18.27 8.80
CA LEU A 145 13.56 16.99 9.48
C LEU A 145 14.74 16.03 9.24
N HIS A 146 15.38 16.08 8.06
CA HIS A 146 16.42 15.13 7.65
C HIS A 146 17.58 15.02 8.65
N PRO A 147 18.21 16.12 9.12
CA PRO A 147 19.28 16.02 10.12
C PRO A 147 18.84 15.33 11.42
N ILE A 148 17.56 15.46 11.80
CA ILE A 148 16.99 14.80 12.98
C ILE A 148 16.85 13.30 12.72
N VAL A 149 16.37 12.88 11.54
CA VAL A 149 16.29 11.46 11.16
C VAL A 149 17.67 10.81 11.19
N ILE A 150 18.67 11.46 10.61
CA ILE A 150 20.03 10.92 10.50
C ILE A 150 20.77 10.90 11.84
N ALA A 151 20.49 11.84 12.74
CA ALA A 151 21.17 11.92 14.03
C ALA A 151 20.66 10.92 15.08
N ASN A 152 19.45 10.38 14.93
CA ASN A 152 18.83 9.51 15.94
C ASN A 152 18.99 8.02 15.61
N GLU A 153 19.31 7.25 16.65
CA GLU A 153 19.40 5.78 16.63
C GLU A 153 18.04 5.14 16.98
N PRO A 154 17.72 3.95 16.46
CA PRO A 154 16.47 3.25 16.74
C PRO A 154 16.50 2.48 18.08
N ASP A 155 17.20 3.00 19.08
CA ASP A 155 17.13 2.52 20.46
C ASP A 155 16.13 3.36 21.28
N THR A 156 15.83 2.94 22.52
CA THR A 156 14.83 3.63 23.36
C THR A 156 15.12 5.13 23.52
N ALA A 157 16.39 5.53 23.64
CA ALA A 157 16.74 6.93 23.85
C ALA A 157 16.65 7.73 22.55
N GLY A 158 17.14 7.18 21.45
CA GLY A 158 17.07 7.83 20.14
C GLY A 158 15.66 7.92 19.58
N LEU A 159 14.81 6.91 19.79
CA LEU A 159 13.39 6.97 19.45
C LEU A 159 12.67 8.07 20.25
N ALA A 160 12.89 8.13 21.56
CA ALA A 160 12.32 9.19 22.39
C ALA A 160 12.80 10.59 21.99
N ALA A 161 14.09 10.72 21.61
CA ALA A 161 14.65 11.98 21.12
C ALA A 161 14.07 12.38 19.77
N PHE A 162 13.90 11.43 18.85
CA PHE A 162 13.25 11.65 17.55
C PHE A 162 11.80 12.09 17.71
N SER A 163 10.99 11.33 18.48
CA SER A 163 9.59 11.66 18.75
C SER A 163 9.46 13.01 19.46
N GLY A 164 10.35 13.32 20.40
CA GLY A 164 10.40 14.63 21.07
C GLY A 164 10.70 15.79 20.11
N ALA A 165 11.63 15.58 19.17
CA ALA A 165 11.98 16.57 18.14
C ALA A 165 10.84 16.74 17.12
N PHE A 166 10.22 15.65 16.68
CA PHE A 166 9.04 15.68 15.81
C PHE A 166 7.89 16.45 16.47
N ALA A 167 7.58 16.16 17.73
CA ALA A 167 6.55 16.87 18.48
C ALA A 167 6.89 18.36 18.68
N ALA A 168 8.17 18.72 18.80
CA ALA A 168 8.58 20.12 18.86
C ALA A 168 8.34 20.83 17.52
N LEU A 169 8.66 20.20 16.39
CA LEU A 169 8.35 20.73 15.06
C LEU A 169 6.85 20.87 14.84
N ALA A 170 6.05 19.87 15.23
CA ALA A 170 4.59 19.95 15.15
C ALA A 170 4.02 21.09 15.99
N ARG A 171 4.54 21.35 17.20
CA ARG A 171 4.14 22.52 18.01
C ARG A 171 4.55 23.84 17.38
N GLN A 172 5.69 23.89 16.70
CA GLN A 172 6.23 25.11 16.11
C GLN A 172 5.54 25.48 14.78
N HIS A 173 5.27 24.49 13.94
CA HIS A 173 4.83 24.68 12.55
C HIS A 173 3.41 24.16 12.27
N GLY A 174 2.82 23.40 13.20
CA GLY A 174 1.54 22.71 13.01
C GLY A 174 1.73 21.23 12.61
N MET A 175 0.73 20.41 12.93
CA MET A 175 0.76 18.97 12.65
C MET A 175 0.78 18.66 11.15
N GLU A 176 0.03 19.42 10.34
CA GLU A 176 0.05 19.27 8.88
C GLU A 176 1.44 19.48 8.27
N TRP A 177 2.17 20.48 8.77
CA TRP A 177 3.55 20.72 8.33
C TRP A 177 4.46 19.56 8.73
N ALA A 178 4.35 19.05 9.97
CA ALA A 178 5.22 18.00 10.48
C ALA A 178 4.98 16.66 9.78
N LEU A 179 3.72 16.28 9.60
CA LEU A 179 3.35 15.09 8.84
C LEU A 179 3.68 15.26 7.36
N GLY A 180 3.51 16.45 6.80
CA GLY A 180 3.94 16.76 5.43
C GLY A 180 5.45 16.69 5.23
N ALA A 181 6.25 17.02 6.25
CA ALA A 181 7.70 16.80 6.22
C ALA A 181 8.00 15.32 6.01
N VAL A 182 7.39 14.44 6.81
CA VAL A 182 7.61 12.98 6.73
C VAL A 182 7.04 12.39 5.44
N ALA A 183 5.79 12.73 5.11
CA ALA A 183 4.98 11.91 4.23
C ALA A 183 4.72 12.52 2.85
N SER A 184 4.93 13.82 2.58
CA SER A 184 4.58 14.40 1.25
C SER A 184 5.42 13.85 0.09
N GLY A 185 6.55 13.20 0.40
CA GLY A 185 7.59 12.82 -0.56
C GLY A 185 8.69 13.87 -0.66
N GLN A 186 9.90 13.43 -0.94
CA GLN A 186 11.08 14.27 -1.13
C GLN A 186 12.06 13.59 -2.11
N TYR A 187 12.91 14.37 -2.76
CA TYR A 187 13.76 13.89 -3.87
C TYR A 187 15.20 14.40 -3.76
N ALA A 188 15.56 15.01 -2.63
CA ALA A 188 16.87 15.61 -2.39
C ALA A 188 17.79 14.73 -1.54
N PHE A 189 17.22 13.83 -0.74
CA PHE A 189 17.92 13.00 0.24
C PHE A 189 17.66 11.51 -0.01
N PRO A 190 18.49 10.83 -0.81
CA PRO A 190 18.33 9.40 -1.07
C PRO A 190 18.44 8.50 0.18
N ASP A 191 19.00 9.02 1.27
CA ASP A 191 19.12 8.37 2.58
C ASP A 191 18.00 8.77 3.55
N GLY A 192 16.95 9.42 3.06
CA GLY A 192 15.85 9.97 3.84
C GLY A 192 14.56 9.13 3.84
N LEU A 193 13.57 9.58 4.62
CA LEU A 193 12.20 9.08 4.58
C LEU A 193 11.49 9.56 3.32
N SER A 194 10.52 8.76 2.86
CA SER A 194 9.66 9.01 1.69
C SER A 194 10.41 9.57 0.48
N PHE A 195 11.61 9.04 0.23
CA PHE A 195 12.40 9.38 -0.96
C PHE A 195 11.66 8.87 -2.20
N GLY A 196 11.29 9.77 -3.12
CA GLY A 196 10.52 9.40 -4.31
C GLY A 196 11.37 8.90 -5.49
N GLY A 197 12.69 8.79 -5.33
CA GLY A 197 13.61 8.36 -6.39
C GLY A 197 14.19 9.50 -7.22
N ALA A 198 14.99 9.14 -8.21
CA ALA A 198 15.55 10.08 -9.20
C ALA A 198 14.96 9.86 -10.62
N GLU A 199 14.23 8.76 -10.81
CA GLU A 199 13.55 8.39 -12.04
C GLU A 199 12.40 7.41 -11.72
N GLN A 200 11.62 7.04 -12.73
CA GLN A 200 10.51 6.11 -12.56
C GLN A 200 11.02 4.69 -12.24
N ALA A 201 10.67 4.18 -11.06
CA ALA A 201 11.03 2.86 -10.57
C ALA A 201 10.38 1.74 -11.40
N TRP A 202 11.02 0.56 -11.41
CA TRP A 202 10.53 -0.63 -12.11
C TRP A 202 9.11 -1.01 -11.67
N SER A 203 8.85 -1.07 -10.36
CA SER A 203 7.53 -1.40 -9.83
C SER A 203 6.43 -0.43 -10.30
N THR A 204 6.75 0.87 -10.39
CA THR A 204 5.83 1.88 -10.90
C THR A 204 5.56 1.72 -12.40
N GLN A 205 6.57 1.33 -13.19
CA GLN A 205 6.41 1.01 -14.61
C GLN A 205 5.50 -0.22 -14.79
N VAL A 206 5.74 -1.31 -14.06
CA VAL A 206 4.94 -2.53 -14.12
C VAL A 206 3.49 -2.29 -13.69
N ALA A 207 3.27 -1.51 -12.61
CA ALA A 207 1.92 -1.16 -12.17
C ALA A 207 1.11 -0.44 -13.26
N LYS A 208 1.77 0.49 -13.97
CA LYS A 208 1.17 1.20 -15.11
C LYS A 208 0.92 0.27 -16.29
N GLU A 209 1.84 -0.63 -16.60
CA GLU A 209 1.66 -1.64 -17.65
C GLU A 209 0.45 -2.55 -17.37
N ILE A 210 0.31 -3.03 -16.13
CA ILE A 210 -0.84 -3.84 -15.70
C ILE A 210 -2.14 -3.03 -15.83
N ALA A 211 -2.16 -1.79 -15.33
CA ALA A 211 -3.35 -0.94 -15.44
C ALA A 211 -3.72 -0.68 -16.91
N GLU A 212 -2.75 -0.36 -17.76
CA GLU A 212 -2.93 -0.14 -19.20
C GLU A 212 -3.50 -1.38 -19.89
N LYS A 213 -2.94 -2.55 -19.60
CA LYS A 213 -3.33 -3.81 -20.21
C LYS A 213 -4.74 -4.24 -19.80
N HIS A 214 -5.13 -3.98 -18.55
CA HIS A 214 -6.35 -4.52 -17.98
C HIS A 214 -7.54 -3.56 -17.97
N LYS A 215 -7.31 -2.24 -18.08
CA LYS A 215 -8.39 -1.25 -18.07
C LYS A 215 -9.41 -1.53 -19.19
N PRO A 216 -10.69 -1.23 -18.95
CA PRO A 216 -11.71 -1.35 -19.98
C PRO A 216 -11.50 -0.26 -21.06
N ASN A 217 -11.76 -0.60 -22.34
CA ASN A 217 -11.67 0.34 -23.46
C ASN A 217 -12.62 1.55 -23.30
N ARG A 218 -13.77 1.33 -22.65
CA ARG A 218 -14.72 2.33 -22.14
C ARG A 218 -15.31 1.75 -20.87
N GLY A 219 -15.44 2.50 -19.79
CA GLY A 219 -15.94 1.87 -18.56
C GLY A 219 -15.60 2.56 -17.25
N ARG A 220 -15.69 1.77 -16.19
CA ARG A 220 -15.52 2.19 -14.80
C ARG A 220 -14.46 1.32 -14.13
N THR A 221 -13.48 1.95 -13.51
CA THR A 221 -12.43 1.26 -12.75
C THR A 221 -12.38 1.77 -11.33
N LEU A 222 -12.57 0.90 -10.34
CA LEU A 222 -12.20 1.19 -8.96
C LEU A 222 -10.80 0.62 -8.73
N ILE A 223 -9.86 1.48 -8.35
CA ILE A 223 -8.53 1.11 -7.90
C ILE A 223 -8.61 0.99 -6.39
N LEU A 224 -8.35 -0.20 -5.84
CA LEU A 224 -8.41 -0.50 -4.42
C LEU A 224 -7.04 -0.95 -3.91
N ASP A 225 -6.35 -0.12 -3.15
CA ASP A 225 -5.01 -0.42 -2.65
C ASP A 225 -5.03 -0.73 -1.15
N TRP A 226 -4.46 -1.86 -0.76
CA TRP A 226 -4.44 -2.33 0.63
C TRP A 226 -3.16 -1.90 1.34
N HIS A 227 -3.31 -1.20 2.46
CA HIS A 227 -2.23 -0.69 3.31
C HIS A 227 -2.48 -1.06 4.78
N THR A 228 -1.46 -0.87 5.60
CA THR A 228 -1.50 -1.07 7.06
C THR A 228 -0.69 0.03 7.72
N GLY A 229 -1.22 0.65 8.76
CA GLY A 229 -0.52 1.72 9.45
C GLY A 229 -1.50 2.67 10.09
N ILE A 230 -2.17 3.46 9.26
CA ILE A 230 -3.00 4.59 9.67
C ILE A 230 -4.40 4.12 10.07
N GLY A 231 -4.98 4.75 11.10
CA GLY A 231 -6.36 4.53 11.54
C GLY A 231 -6.47 3.86 12.91
N PRO A 232 -7.70 3.68 13.42
CA PRO A 232 -7.93 2.99 14.69
C PRO A 232 -7.50 1.52 14.64
N TRP A 233 -7.00 1.00 15.76
CA TRP A 233 -6.54 -0.38 15.88
C TRP A 233 -7.55 -1.38 15.30
N ALA A 234 -7.10 -2.19 14.34
CA ALA A 234 -7.88 -3.24 13.70
C ALA A 234 -9.18 -2.76 13.01
N GLU A 235 -9.25 -1.48 12.65
CA GLU A 235 -10.35 -0.92 11.85
C GLU A 235 -9.85 -0.48 10.47
N PRO A 236 -10.66 -0.66 9.41
CA PRO A 236 -10.30 -0.20 8.08
C PRO A 236 -10.63 1.28 7.92
N PHE A 237 -9.62 2.06 7.57
CA PHE A 237 -9.66 3.49 7.34
C PHE A 237 -9.63 3.79 5.85
N PHE A 238 -10.70 4.41 5.34
CA PHE A 238 -10.93 4.59 3.91
C PHE A 238 -10.46 5.97 3.45
N ILE A 239 -9.50 6.00 2.53
CA ILE A 239 -8.93 7.23 1.98
C ILE A 239 -9.25 7.31 0.49
N LEU A 240 -10.05 8.29 0.11
CA LEU A 240 -10.41 8.59 -1.27
C LEU A 240 -9.59 9.78 -1.77
N ASP A 241 -8.85 9.58 -2.85
CA ASP A 241 -8.16 10.67 -3.56
C ASP A 241 -9.16 11.46 -4.42
N ALA A 242 -9.96 12.29 -3.75
CA ALA A 242 -10.88 13.24 -4.34
C ALA A 242 -11.15 14.35 -3.32
N ALA A 243 -11.55 15.53 -3.78
CA ALA A 243 -11.94 16.60 -2.87
C ALA A 243 -13.17 16.19 -2.03
N ARG A 244 -13.21 16.61 -0.75
CA ARG A 244 -14.41 16.48 0.10
C ARG A 244 -15.62 17.13 -0.58
N ASP A 245 -16.79 16.51 -0.43
CA ASP A 245 -18.06 16.94 -1.04
C ASP A 245 -18.04 16.98 -2.58
N SER A 246 -17.06 16.36 -3.24
CA SER A 246 -17.09 16.14 -4.68
C SER A 246 -18.19 15.14 -5.09
N ALA A 247 -18.46 15.06 -6.40
CA ALA A 247 -19.38 14.03 -6.91
C ALA A 247 -18.84 12.62 -6.65
N ASP A 248 -17.53 12.45 -6.69
CA ASP A 248 -16.86 11.19 -6.44
C ASP A 248 -16.89 10.81 -4.96
N HIS A 249 -16.68 11.77 -4.05
CA HIS A 249 -16.86 11.56 -2.60
C HIS A 249 -18.29 11.12 -2.25
N ARG A 250 -19.31 11.77 -2.81
CA ARG A 250 -20.71 11.36 -2.62
C ARG A 250 -20.99 9.97 -3.19
N LEU A 251 -20.43 9.64 -4.35
CA LEU A 251 -20.61 8.33 -4.97
C LEU A 251 -20.00 7.22 -4.11
N VAL A 252 -18.74 7.35 -3.70
CA VAL A 252 -18.07 6.37 -2.82
C VAL A 252 -18.76 6.26 -1.47
N SER A 253 -19.18 7.39 -0.88
CA SER A 253 -19.94 7.39 0.38
C SER A 253 -21.29 6.66 0.25
N SER A 254 -21.89 6.64 -0.94
CA SER A 254 -23.12 5.89 -1.18
C SER A 254 -22.92 4.36 -1.25
N TRP A 255 -21.69 3.91 -1.55
CA TRP A 255 -21.33 2.50 -1.55
C TRP A 255 -21.06 1.96 -0.15
N TRP A 256 -20.57 2.82 0.75
CA TRP A 256 -20.33 2.50 2.16
C TRP A 256 -21.00 3.51 3.11
N PRO A 257 -22.34 3.48 3.24
CA PRO A 257 -23.09 4.50 3.98
C PRO A 257 -22.77 4.55 5.48
N ASP A 258 -22.31 3.43 6.04
CA ASP A 258 -21.98 3.30 7.47
C ASP A 258 -20.48 3.54 7.75
N ARG A 259 -19.71 4.01 6.76
CA ARG A 259 -18.27 4.27 6.89
C ARG A 259 -17.93 5.73 6.63
N SER A 260 -16.94 6.23 7.35
CA SER A 260 -16.31 7.51 7.04
C SER A 260 -15.36 7.36 5.84
N ILE A 261 -15.57 8.18 4.82
CA ILE A 261 -14.67 8.30 3.67
C ILE A 261 -13.85 9.58 3.84
N HIS A 262 -12.55 9.41 4.09
CA HIS A 262 -11.61 10.51 4.31
C HIS A 262 -11.02 10.96 2.98
N CYS A 263 -10.92 12.27 2.79
CA CYS A 263 -10.40 12.89 1.56
C CYS A 263 -9.17 13.72 1.85
N ASP A 264 -9.32 14.66 2.78
CA ASP A 264 -8.32 15.69 3.07
C ASP A 264 -7.87 15.63 4.55
N ASP A 265 -8.38 14.67 5.33
CA ASP A 265 -8.22 14.56 6.78
C ASP A 265 -7.64 13.19 7.18
N VAL A 266 -6.51 12.83 6.56
CA VAL A 266 -6.03 11.44 6.52
C VAL A 266 -5.30 11.02 7.81
N VAL A 267 -4.49 11.91 8.40
CA VAL A 267 -3.71 11.61 9.61
C VAL A 267 -3.90 12.73 10.61
N GLU A 268 -4.48 12.41 11.77
CA GLU A 268 -4.82 13.38 12.83
C GLU A 268 -5.62 14.62 12.32
N GLY A 269 -6.43 14.43 11.28
CA GLY A 269 -7.19 15.52 10.66
C GLY A 269 -6.36 16.48 9.80
N ALA A 270 -5.07 16.19 9.57
CA ALA A 270 -4.21 16.99 8.71
C ALA A 270 -4.36 16.65 7.21
N SER A 271 -4.22 17.68 6.38
CA SER A 271 -4.27 17.55 4.91
C SER A 271 -2.88 17.57 4.32
N ILE A 272 -2.36 16.39 3.99
CA ILE A 272 -0.99 16.25 3.47
C ILE A 272 -1.02 16.36 1.95
N ALA A 273 -0.25 17.30 1.41
CA ALA A 273 -0.07 17.47 -0.03
C ALA A 273 0.94 16.45 -0.60
N TYR A 274 0.48 15.21 -0.79
CA TYR A 274 1.28 14.12 -1.36
C TYR A 274 1.72 14.42 -2.81
N ARG A 275 2.90 13.92 -3.17
CA ARG A 275 3.48 14.00 -4.53
C ARG A 275 3.76 12.61 -5.05
N GLY A 276 3.45 12.34 -6.32
CA GLY A 276 3.81 11.08 -6.97
C GLY A 276 3.03 9.86 -6.45
N VAL A 277 1.79 10.06 -6.02
CA VAL A 277 0.88 8.99 -5.57
C VAL A 277 0.56 8.05 -6.73
N LEU A 278 0.80 6.75 -6.55
CA LEU A 278 0.61 5.77 -7.62
C LEU A 278 -0.86 5.67 -8.05
N ALA A 279 -1.77 5.57 -7.09
CA ALA A 279 -3.19 5.40 -7.38
C ALA A 279 -3.78 6.61 -8.15
N ASP A 280 -3.39 7.85 -7.81
CA ASP A 280 -3.75 9.06 -8.56
C ASP A 280 -3.23 8.98 -10.00
N ARG A 281 -1.98 8.55 -10.17
CA ARG A 281 -1.37 8.40 -11.50
C ARG A 281 -2.13 7.38 -12.36
N LEU A 282 -2.42 6.20 -11.81
CA LEU A 282 -3.17 5.16 -12.50
C LEU A 282 -4.59 5.64 -12.86
N ARG A 283 -5.26 6.34 -11.94
CA ARG A 283 -6.59 6.95 -12.17
C ARG A 283 -6.55 7.88 -13.37
N ARG A 284 -5.59 8.82 -13.42
CA ARG A 284 -5.44 9.77 -14.53
C ARG A 284 -5.17 9.08 -15.86
N GLU A 285 -4.26 8.11 -15.91
CA GLU A 285 -3.94 7.38 -17.16
C GLU A 285 -5.15 6.60 -17.71
N ILE A 286 -6.00 6.06 -16.83
CA ILE A 286 -7.26 5.42 -17.22
C ILE A 286 -8.26 6.47 -17.75
N GLU A 287 -8.34 7.65 -17.13
CA GLU A 287 -9.27 8.72 -17.54
C GLU A 287 -8.84 9.48 -18.80
N GLU A 288 -7.57 9.42 -19.18
CA GLU A 288 -7.09 9.94 -20.47
C GLU A 288 -7.69 9.19 -21.67
N HIS A 289 -8.18 7.97 -21.45
CA HIS A 289 -8.84 7.17 -22.48
C HIS A 289 -10.31 7.57 -22.64
N GLU A 290 -10.76 7.69 -23.89
CA GLU A 290 -12.11 8.18 -24.20
C GLU A 290 -13.20 7.32 -23.54
N GLY A 291 -13.93 7.88 -22.58
CA GLY A 291 -15.01 7.20 -21.87
C GLY A 291 -14.57 6.34 -20.69
N GLY A 292 -13.28 6.36 -20.33
CA GLY A 292 -12.78 5.82 -19.07
C GLY A 292 -13.15 6.73 -17.90
N LYS A 293 -13.57 6.12 -16.78
CA LYS A 293 -13.68 6.80 -15.49
C LYS A 293 -13.04 5.93 -14.42
N ALA A 294 -12.26 6.53 -13.53
CA ALA A 294 -11.61 5.81 -12.46
C ALA A 294 -11.77 6.50 -11.10
N LEU A 295 -11.80 5.69 -10.04
CA LEU A 295 -11.73 6.15 -8.66
C LEU A 295 -10.63 5.37 -7.96
N SER A 296 -9.90 6.02 -7.06
CA SER A 296 -8.86 5.38 -6.25
C SER A 296 -9.22 5.47 -4.78
N LEU A 297 -9.36 4.30 -4.17
CA LEU A 297 -9.65 4.12 -2.76
C LEU A 297 -8.51 3.33 -2.12
N THR A 298 -7.88 3.92 -1.11
CA THR A 298 -6.90 3.24 -0.28
C THR A 298 -7.60 2.76 0.99
N VAL A 299 -7.38 1.50 1.35
CA VAL A 299 -7.87 0.92 2.61
C VAL A 299 -6.66 0.69 3.50
N GLU A 300 -6.53 1.53 4.52
CA GLU A 300 -5.52 1.43 5.57
C GLU A 300 -6.07 0.64 6.75
N TRP A 301 -5.40 -0.41 7.18
CA TRP A 301 -5.74 -1.07 8.44
C TRP A 301 -4.95 -0.44 9.58
N GLY A 302 -5.66 0.13 10.56
CA GLY A 302 -5.00 0.78 11.68
C GLY A 302 -4.18 -0.21 12.52
N THR A 303 -2.95 0.18 12.82
CA THR A 303 -1.99 -0.60 13.61
C THR A 303 -1.72 0.15 14.91
N TYR A 304 -0.61 0.85 15.04
CA TYR A 304 -0.25 1.62 16.22
C TYR A 304 -0.49 3.12 16.03
N ASP A 305 -0.49 3.86 17.15
CA ASP A 305 -0.59 5.32 17.15
C ASP A 305 0.53 5.96 16.30
N ILE A 306 0.26 7.16 15.80
CA ILE A 306 1.11 7.85 14.82
C ILE A 306 2.57 7.98 15.26
N ASP A 307 2.83 8.25 16.54
CA ASP A 307 4.19 8.37 17.08
C ASP A 307 4.98 7.06 16.87
N ARG A 308 4.35 5.91 17.11
CA ARG A 308 4.99 4.60 16.90
C ARG A 308 5.19 4.30 15.42
N MET A 309 4.28 4.74 14.56
CA MET A 309 4.42 4.56 13.12
C MET A 309 5.52 5.46 12.54
N VAL A 310 5.63 6.71 12.99
CA VAL A 310 6.71 7.62 12.62
C VAL A 310 8.06 7.09 13.10
N GLU A 311 8.14 6.55 14.33
CA GLU A 311 9.32 5.82 14.79
C GLU A 311 9.63 4.59 13.93
N ALA A 312 8.64 3.89 13.38
CA ALA A 312 8.85 2.74 12.49
C ALA A 312 9.58 3.17 11.21
N LEU A 313 9.25 4.34 10.68
CA LEU A 313 9.95 4.92 9.53
C LEU A 313 11.42 5.21 9.84
N LEU A 314 11.73 5.66 11.06
CA LEU A 314 13.13 5.81 11.50
C LEU A 314 13.84 4.44 11.57
N MET A 315 13.17 3.41 12.07
CA MET A 315 13.73 2.05 12.13
C MET A 315 14.06 1.49 10.74
N ASP A 316 13.12 1.60 9.79
CA ASP A 316 13.33 1.18 8.40
C ASP A 316 14.50 1.93 7.74
N ASN A 317 14.53 3.25 7.91
CA ASN A 317 15.61 4.09 7.40
C ASN A 317 16.99 3.70 7.98
N TRP A 318 17.06 3.50 9.30
CA TRP A 318 18.31 3.10 9.94
C TRP A 318 18.77 1.71 9.48
N LEU A 319 17.85 0.74 9.40
CA LEU A 319 18.12 -0.60 8.90
C LEU A 319 18.72 -0.58 7.49
N ARG A 320 18.22 0.32 6.63
CA ARG A 320 18.68 0.46 5.25
C ARG A 320 20.03 1.15 5.11
N HIS A 321 20.24 2.27 5.80
CA HIS A 321 21.37 3.16 5.49
C HIS A 321 22.49 3.14 6.54
N ARG A 322 22.20 2.73 7.77
CA ARG A 322 23.10 2.95 8.93
C ARG A 322 23.43 1.69 9.73
N ALA A 323 22.71 0.59 9.49
CA ALA A 323 22.82 -0.63 10.28
C ALA A 323 24.11 -1.45 10.08
N GLY A 324 24.88 -1.21 9.02
CA GLY A 324 26.02 -2.05 8.63
C GLY A 324 27.09 -2.26 9.70
N GLY A 325 27.19 -1.37 10.70
CA GLY A 325 28.13 -1.46 11.81
C GLY A 325 27.57 -2.08 13.11
N ALA A 326 26.31 -2.53 13.14
CA ALA A 326 25.64 -2.98 14.37
C ALA A 326 24.77 -4.24 14.15
N PRO A 327 25.35 -5.36 13.66
CA PRO A 327 24.60 -6.58 13.32
C PRO A 327 23.81 -7.14 14.50
N GLU A 328 24.29 -6.99 15.73
CA GLU A 328 23.64 -7.49 16.95
C GLU A 328 22.31 -6.81 17.28
N ARG A 329 22.06 -5.60 16.74
CA ARG A 329 20.81 -4.85 16.96
C ARG A 329 19.81 -5.02 15.83
N GLN A 330 20.25 -5.44 14.64
CA GLN A 330 19.42 -5.42 13.43
C GLN A 330 18.18 -6.30 13.54
N ASP A 331 18.32 -7.51 14.07
CA ASP A 331 17.21 -8.47 14.13
C ASP A 331 16.10 -7.98 15.05
N TRP A 332 16.45 -7.49 16.24
CA TRP A 332 15.47 -6.92 17.16
C TRP A 332 14.76 -5.71 16.55
N ILE A 333 15.50 -4.77 15.92
CA ILE A 333 14.89 -3.60 15.27
C ILE A 333 13.96 -4.04 14.14
N ARG A 334 14.37 -5.03 13.35
CA ARG A 334 13.55 -5.58 12.25
C ARG A 334 12.28 -6.24 12.77
N GLU A 335 12.35 -6.98 13.87
CA GLU A 335 11.16 -7.56 14.52
C GLU A 335 10.20 -6.46 15.00
N GLN A 336 10.71 -5.40 15.64
CA GLN A 336 9.88 -4.26 16.06
C GLN A 336 9.26 -3.53 14.87
N LEU A 337 10.01 -3.37 13.79
CA LEU A 337 9.53 -2.76 12.55
C LEU A 337 8.40 -3.61 11.93
N ILE A 338 8.61 -4.92 11.80
CA ILE A 338 7.61 -5.84 11.26
C ILE A 338 6.33 -5.80 12.10
N GLU A 339 6.43 -5.88 13.44
CA GLU A 339 5.26 -5.84 14.32
C GLU A 339 4.42 -4.57 14.12
N ARG A 340 5.07 -3.43 13.88
CA ARG A 340 4.37 -2.14 13.70
C ARG A 340 3.52 -2.08 12.43
N PHE A 341 3.93 -2.76 11.36
CA PHE A 341 3.17 -2.81 10.10
C PHE A 341 2.31 -4.07 9.97
N ILE A 342 2.73 -5.17 10.59
CA ILE A 342 2.06 -6.47 10.54
C ILE A 342 1.88 -6.99 11.97
N PRO A 343 0.91 -6.45 12.73
CA PRO A 343 0.67 -6.90 14.09
C PRO A 343 0.50 -8.43 14.20
N SER A 344 1.16 -9.01 15.21
CA SER A 344 1.06 -10.45 15.49
C SER A 344 -0.18 -10.82 16.30
N ASP A 345 -0.91 -9.83 16.85
CA ASP A 345 -2.15 -10.06 17.60
C ASP A 345 -3.20 -10.75 16.71
N PRO A 346 -3.65 -11.97 17.07
CA PRO A 346 -4.64 -12.70 16.28
C PRO A 346 -5.93 -11.92 16.05
N ARG A 347 -6.36 -11.08 17.00
CA ARG A 347 -7.59 -10.29 16.87
C ARG A 347 -7.48 -9.24 15.79
N TRP A 348 -6.28 -8.67 15.60
CA TRP A 348 -6.03 -7.74 14.51
C TRP A 348 -6.07 -8.48 13.17
N ARG A 349 -5.42 -9.64 13.08
CA ARG A 349 -5.44 -10.46 11.86
C ARG A 349 -6.84 -10.92 11.48
N ASP A 350 -7.61 -11.42 12.44
CA ASP A 350 -8.99 -11.84 12.23
C ASP A 350 -9.85 -10.67 11.71
N ALA A 351 -9.71 -9.47 12.30
CA ALA A 351 -10.40 -8.28 11.84
C ALA A 351 -10.03 -7.89 10.40
N VAL A 352 -8.74 -7.97 10.02
CA VAL A 352 -8.31 -7.74 8.64
C VAL A 352 -8.98 -8.73 7.68
N ILE A 353 -9.05 -10.01 8.03
CA ILE A 353 -9.65 -11.03 7.15
C ILE A 353 -11.16 -10.86 7.02
N GLU A 354 -11.87 -10.78 8.14
CA GLU A 354 -13.33 -10.64 8.15
C GLU A 354 -13.76 -9.34 7.46
N GLY A 355 -13.09 -8.22 7.77
CA GLY A 355 -13.43 -6.94 7.17
C GLY A 355 -13.01 -6.83 5.71
N SER A 356 -11.87 -7.39 5.31
CA SER A 356 -11.46 -7.34 3.89
C SER A 356 -12.37 -8.17 3.00
N GLU A 357 -12.91 -9.30 3.48
CA GLU A 357 -13.92 -10.08 2.75
C GLU A 357 -15.17 -9.23 2.46
N ALA A 358 -15.72 -8.57 3.48
CA ALA A 358 -16.85 -7.66 3.30
C ALA A 358 -16.53 -6.50 2.34
N ILE A 359 -15.33 -5.90 2.47
CA ILE A 359 -14.90 -4.80 1.59
C ILE A 359 -14.76 -5.26 0.13
N PHE A 360 -14.26 -6.47 -0.12
CA PHE A 360 -14.19 -7.03 -1.47
C PHE A 360 -15.59 -7.20 -2.07
N GLU A 361 -16.54 -7.76 -1.31
CA GLU A 361 -17.91 -7.96 -1.76
C GLU A 361 -18.59 -6.62 -2.06
N ASP A 362 -18.49 -5.66 -1.15
CA ASP A 362 -19.03 -4.32 -1.33
C ASP A 362 -18.40 -3.60 -2.53
N ALA A 363 -17.08 -3.69 -2.70
CA ALA A 363 -16.37 -3.07 -3.82
C ALA A 363 -16.80 -3.65 -5.18
N ILE A 364 -17.01 -4.97 -5.25
CA ILE A 364 -17.51 -5.63 -6.47
C ILE A 364 -18.94 -5.18 -6.78
N LEU A 365 -19.82 -5.10 -5.78
CA LEU A 365 -21.20 -4.61 -5.94
C LEU A 365 -21.23 -3.12 -6.33
N ALA A 366 -20.41 -2.30 -5.69
CA ALA A 366 -20.22 -0.89 -5.99
C ALA A 366 -19.84 -0.67 -7.45
N VAL A 367 -18.78 -1.35 -7.90
CA VAL A 367 -18.30 -1.29 -9.29
C VAL A 367 -19.37 -1.83 -10.25
N SER A 368 -20.06 -2.92 -9.90
CA SER A 368 -21.16 -3.49 -10.69
C SER A 368 -22.30 -2.49 -10.94
N SER A 369 -22.61 -1.64 -9.97
CA SER A 369 -23.68 -0.63 -10.04
C SER A 369 -23.23 0.72 -10.59
N TRP A 370 -21.93 0.89 -10.88
CA TRP A 370 -21.39 2.14 -11.38
C TRP A 370 -21.71 2.32 -12.87
N HIS A 371 -22.50 3.35 -13.17
CA HIS A 371 -22.96 3.71 -14.51
C HIS A 371 -22.15 4.84 -15.16
#